data_AF-A0A1V5A0H4-F1
#
_entry.id   AF-A0A1V5A0H4-F1
#
_cell.length_a   1.000
_cell.length_b   1.000
_cell.length_c   1.000
_cell.angle_alpha   90.00
_cell.angle_beta   90.00
_cell.angle_gamma   90.00
#
_symmetry.space_group_name_H-M   'P 1'
#
loop_
_entity.id
_entity.type
_entity.pdbx_description
1 polymer ?
#
loop_
_entity_poly.entity_id
_entity_poly.type
_entity_poly.pdbx_seq_one_letter_code
_entity_poly.pdbx_strand_id
1 'polypeptide(L)'
;MILFALLNRVLDLGSEVIIARGSGIPTTYREIFSLLEQEGIITHTLAQSMKHFVTCRNLLSHENQGITPDQLYAMMGETETIKSFVECLRCTVERGT
;
A
#
# COMPACT_ATOMS: atom_id res chain seq x y z
N MET A 1 -13.47 -6.33 8.25
CA MET A 1 -12.82 -7.40 7.43
C MET A 1 -11.30 -7.35 7.56
N ILE A 2 -10.61 -8.51 7.61
CA ILE A 2 -9.14 -8.62 7.77
C ILE A 2 -8.37 -7.87 6.68
N LEU A 3 -8.81 -7.96 5.42
CA LEU A 3 -8.16 -7.28 4.30
C LEU A 3 -8.11 -5.74 4.47
N PHE A 4 -9.21 -5.14 4.92
CA PHE A 4 -9.26 -3.71 5.18
C PHE A 4 -8.24 -3.30 6.26
N ALA A 5 -8.10 -4.11 7.31
CA ALA A 5 -7.11 -3.87 8.36
C ALA A 5 -5.67 -4.00 7.82
N LEU A 6 -5.39 -5.01 6.99
CA LEU A 6 -4.08 -5.19 6.34
C LEU A 6 -3.72 -3.99 5.47
N LEU A 7 -4.64 -3.53 4.62
CA LEU A 7 -4.41 -2.37 3.76
C LEU A 7 -4.12 -1.11 4.57
N ASN A 8 -4.85 -0.87 5.67
CA ASN A 8 -4.55 0.26 6.56
C ASN A 8 -3.14 0.18 7.15
N ARG A 9 -2.72 -1.00 7.64
CA ARG A 9 -1.36 -1.17 8.18
C ARG A 9 -0.27 -0.93 7.15
N VAL A 10 -0.49 -1.36 5.92
CA VAL A 10 0.45 -1.14 4.81
C VAL A 10 0.57 0.34 4.45
N LEU A 11 -0.55 1.08 4.48
CA LEU A 11 -0.56 2.52 4.27
C LEU A 11 0.18 3.26 5.38
N ASP A 12 -0.12 2.92 6.64
CA ASP A 12 0.54 3.50 7.82
C ASP A 12 2.06 3.28 7.71
N LEU A 13 2.50 2.04 7.46
CA LEU A 13 3.92 1.68 7.35
C LEU A 13 4.63 2.42 6.20
N GLY A 14 4.00 2.48 5.02
CA GLY A 14 4.57 3.22 3.89
C GLY A 14 4.73 4.71 4.19
N SER A 15 3.74 5.31 4.87
CA SER A 15 3.80 6.71 5.29
C SER A 15 4.92 6.96 6.30
N GLU A 16 5.07 6.10 7.30
CA GLU A 16 6.12 6.19 8.31
C GLU A 16 7.52 6.11 7.67
N VAL A 17 7.73 5.22 6.70
CA VAL A 17 9.00 5.12 5.98
C VAL A 17 9.34 6.40 5.21
N ILE A 18 8.37 7.00 4.51
CA ILE A 18 8.58 8.26 3.78
C ILE A 18 8.96 9.39 4.75
N ILE A 19 8.22 9.51 5.86
CA ILE A 19 8.45 10.53 6.88
C ILE A 19 9.83 10.34 7.52
N ALA A 20 10.18 9.11 7.88
CA ALA A 20 11.47 8.79 8.50
C ALA A 20 12.67 9.12 7.58
N ARG A 21 12.50 9.04 6.26
CA ARG A 21 13.54 9.39 5.28
C ARG A 21 13.56 10.87 4.89
N GLY A 22 12.61 11.67 5.39
CA GLY A 22 12.53 13.10 5.08
C GLY A 22 12.01 13.40 3.66
N SER A 23 11.40 12.42 2.98
CA SER A 23 10.92 12.54 1.59
C SER A 23 9.58 13.30 1.46
N GLY A 24 9.19 14.05 2.49
CA GLY A 24 7.96 14.82 2.57
C GLY A 24 6.86 14.16 3.42
N ILE A 25 5.68 14.78 3.44
CA ILE A 25 4.50 14.27 4.13
C ILE A 25 3.44 13.97 3.07
N PRO A 26 3.07 12.69 2.84
CA PRO A 26 2.04 12.36 1.87
C PRO A 26 0.69 12.93 2.32
N THR A 27 0.04 13.65 1.42
CA THR A 27 -1.29 14.25 1.63
C THR A 27 -2.42 13.30 1.24
N THR A 28 -2.10 12.24 0.48
CA THR A 28 -3.04 11.19 0.11
C THR A 28 -2.41 9.81 0.20
N TYR A 29 -3.23 8.78 0.38
CA TYR A 29 -2.76 7.39 0.38
C TYR A 29 -2.08 6.95 -0.93
N ARG A 30 -2.49 7.51 -2.08
CA ARG A 30 -1.83 7.20 -3.37
C ARG A 30 -0.45 7.84 -3.47
N GLU A 31 -0.27 9.00 -2.85
CA GLU A 31 0.99 9.72 -2.85
C GLU A 31 2.08 8.96 -2.11
N ILE A 32 1.73 8.19 -1.07
CA ILE A 32 2.65 7.28 -0.39
C ILE A 32 3.43 6.43 -1.41
N PHE A 33 2.70 5.75 -2.30
CA PHE A 33 3.34 4.86 -3.27
C PHE A 33 4.06 5.60 -4.39
N SER A 34 3.66 6.83 -4.72
CA SER A 34 4.42 7.67 -5.66
C SER A 34 5.76 8.10 -5.07
N LEU A 35 5.81 8.49 -3.79
CA LEU A 35 7.04 8.91 -3.13
C LEU A 35 7.99 7.72 -2.93
N LEU A 36 7.48 6.56 -2.52
CA LEU A 36 8.29 5.34 -2.40
C LEU A 36 8.89 4.90 -3.75
N GLU A 37 8.14 5.08 -4.84
CA GLU A 37 8.61 4.82 -6.20
C GLU A 37 9.71 5.80 -6.63
N GLN A 38 9.52 7.10 -6.35
CA GLN A 38 10.50 8.15 -6.65
C GLN A 38 11.83 7.95 -5.91
N GLU A 39 11.76 7.47 -4.67
CA GLU A 39 12.93 7.09 -3.85
C GLU A 39 13.57 5.75 -4.28
N GLY A 40 13.00 5.06 -5.27
CA GLY A 40 13.48 3.76 -5.75
C GLY A 40 13.31 2.62 -4.73
N ILE A 41 12.47 2.81 -3.70
CA ILE A 41 12.19 1.80 -2.66
C ILE A 41 11.34 0.67 -3.22
N ILE A 42 10.37 1.03 -4.07
CA ILE A 42 9.50 0.09 -4.77
C ILE A 42 9.59 0.31 -6.27
N THR A 43 9.33 -0.75 -7.04
CA THR A 43 9.28 -0.66 -8.50
C THR A 43 8.01 0.06 -8.97
N HIS A 44 8.04 0.60 -10.19
CA HIS A 44 6.87 1.20 -10.83
C HIS A 44 5.66 0.25 -10.81
N THR A 45 5.86 -1.02 -11.19
CA THR A 45 4.80 -2.05 -11.20
C THR A 45 4.17 -2.22 -9.83
N LEU A 46 5.00 -2.34 -8.77
CA LEU A 46 4.51 -2.50 -7.41
C LEU A 46 3.77 -1.24 -6.93
N ALA A 47 4.26 -0.06 -7.27
CA ALA A 47 3.60 1.20 -6.95
C ALA A 47 2.20 1.30 -7.60
N GLN A 48 2.04 0.89 -8.85
CA GLN A 48 0.74 0.88 -9.53
C GLN A 48 -0.24 -0.10 -8.87
N SER A 49 0.20 -1.33 -8.56
CA SER A 49 -0.62 -2.30 -7.84
C SER A 49 -1.07 -1.77 -6.47
N MET A 50 -0.15 -1.16 -5.71
CA MET A 50 -0.49 -0.57 -4.41
C MET A 50 -1.45 0.64 -4.52
N LYS A 51 -1.33 1.46 -5.55
CA LYS A 51 -2.30 2.54 -5.85
C LYS A 51 -3.68 1.98 -6.19
N HIS A 52 -3.76 0.83 -6.86
CA HIS A 52 -5.02 0.13 -7.10
C HIS A 52 -5.68 -0.27 -5.76
N PHE A 53 -4.90 -0.83 -4.84
CA PHE A 53 -5.38 -1.19 -3.51
C PHE A 53 -5.90 -0.02 -2.66
N VAL A 54 -5.39 1.19 -2.83
CA VAL A 54 -5.98 2.38 -2.19
C VAL A 54 -7.43 2.56 -2.64
N THR A 55 -7.69 2.34 -3.93
CA THR A 55 -9.04 2.43 -4.50
C THR A 55 -9.93 1.36 -3.89
N CYS A 56 -9.45 0.11 -3.81
CA CYS A 56 -10.15 -1.00 -3.17
C CYS A 56 -10.44 -0.72 -1.69
N ARG A 57 -9.47 -0.18 -0.94
CA ARG A 57 -9.63 0.21 0.45
C ARG A 57 -10.71 1.29 0.60
N ASN A 58 -10.73 2.28 -0.28
CA ASN A 58 -11.74 3.34 -0.26
C ASN A 58 -13.15 2.77 -0.49
N LEU A 59 -13.29 1.81 -1.42
CA LEU A 59 -14.54 1.08 -1.63
C LEU A 59 -14.94 0.29 -0.38
N LEU A 60 -13.99 -0.38 0.27
CA LEU A 60 -14.22 -1.12 1.53
C LEU A 60 -14.64 -0.21 2.70
N SER A 61 -14.14 1.03 2.77
CA SER A 61 -14.52 1.97 3.84
C SER A 61 -15.90 2.61 3.66
N HIS A 62 -16.36 2.71 2.42
CA HIS A 62 -17.73 3.14 2.12
C HIS A 62 -18.64 1.90 2.13
N GLU A 63 -18.84 1.32 3.31
CA GLU A 63 -19.86 0.30 3.53
C GLU A 63 -21.21 0.87 3.08
N ASN A 64 -21.71 0.45 1.90
CA ASN A 64 -23.11 0.40 1.45
C ASN A 64 -23.32 0.29 -0.08
N GLN A 65 -22.27 0.16 -0.91
CA GLN A 65 -22.44 -0.20 -2.33
C GLN A 65 -21.61 -1.42 -2.71
N GLY A 66 -22.13 -2.59 -2.30
CA GLY A 66 -21.87 -3.92 -2.86
C GLY A 66 -20.49 -4.15 -3.47
N ILE A 67 -19.49 -4.43 -2.62
CA ILE A 67 -18.31 -5.17 -3.10
C ILE A 67 -18.81 -6.53 -3.57
N THR A 68 -18.57 -6.83 -4.84
CA THR A 68 -18.93 -8.14 -5.37
C THR A 68 -17.96 -9.20 -4.85
N PRO A 69 -18.43 -10.46 -4.68
CA PRO A 69 -17.54 -11.57 -4.37
C PRO A 69 -16.34 -11.68 -5.32
N ASP A 70 -16.51 -11.34 -6.60
CA ASP A 70 -15.42 -11.31 -7.59
C ASP A 70 -14.36 -10.26 -7.28
N GLN A 71 -14.76 -9.06 -6.84
CA GLN A 71 -13.82 -8.02 -6.41
C GLN A 71 -13.07 -8.47 -5.16
N LEU A 72 -13.75 -9.13 -4.22
CA LEU A 72 -13.11 -9.69 -3.03
C LEU A 72 -12.12 -10.81 -3.39
N TYR A 73 -12.48 -11.70 -4.32
CA TYR A 73 -11.63 -12.80 -4.75
C TYR A 73 -10.40 -12.31 -5.52
N ALA A 74 -10.57 -11.30 -6.37
CA ALA A 74 -9.46 -10.61 -7.04
C ALA A 74 -8.50 -9.98 -6.02
N MET A 75 -9.04 -9.32 -4.99
CA MET A 75 -8.23 -8.74 -3.91
C MET A 75 -7.48 -9.80 -3.07
N MET A 76 -8.06 -10.98 -2.86
CA MET A 76 -7.38 -12.08 -2.15
C MET A 76 -6.21 -12.66 -2.96
N GLY A 77 -6.30 -12.66 -4.29
CA GLY A 77 -5.18 -13.04 -5.17
C GLY A 77 -3.97 -12.12 -5.07
N GLU A 78 -4.16 -10.91 -4.57
CA GLU A 78 -3.11 -9.89 -4.48
C GLU A 78 -2.45 -9.80 -3.09
N THR A 79 -2.70 -10.78 -2.21
CA THR A 79 -2.00 -10.87 -0.92
C THR A 79 -0.47 -10.97 -1.10
N GLU A 80 -0.01 -11.56 -2.22
CA GLU A 80 1.40 -11.61 -2.60
C GLU A 80 1.98 -10.23 -2.96
N THR A 81 1.17 -9.31 -3.49
CA THR A 81 1.58 -7.92 -3.73
C THR A 81 1.88 -7.22 -2.41
N ILE A 82 0.99 -7.39 -1.41
CA ILE A 82 1.19 -6.83 -0.06
C ILE A 82 2.47 -7.40 0.57
N LYS A 83 2.68 -8.71 0.46
CA LYS A 83 3.91 -9.35 0.97
C LYS A 83 5.16 -8.79 0.29
N SER A 84 5.14 -8.67 -1.03
CA SER A 84 6.25 -8.10 -1.82
C SER A 84 6.55 -6.66 -1.38
N PHE A 85 5.50 -5.86 -1.13
CA PHE A 85 5.65 -4.51 -0.58
C PHE A 85 6.33 -4.49 0.79
N VAL A 86 5.88 -5.34 1.72
CA VAL A 86 6.49 -5.44 3.06
C VAL A 86 7.95 -5.86 2.98
N GLU A 87 8.31 -6.80 2.11
CA GLU A 87 9.69 -7.22 1.89
C GLU A 87 10.58 -6.07 1.37
N CYS A 88 10.08 -5.24 0.45
CA CYS A 88 10.79 -4.04 -0.02
C CYS A 88 11.05 -3.05 1.13
N LEU A 89 10.04 -2.81 1.97
CA LEU A 89 10.21 -1.92 3.12
C LEU A 89 11.16 -2.50 4.17
N ARG A 90 11.11 -3.81 4.43
CA ARG A 90 12.05 -4.47 5.35
C ARG A 90 13.50 -4.27 4.88
N CYS A 91 13.76 -4.53 3.60
CA CYS A 91 15.08 -4.30 3.00
C CYS A 91 15.55 -2.84 3.11
N THR A 92 14.61 -1.89 3.16
CA THR A 92 14.92 -0.46 3.27
C THR A 92 15.31 -0.09 4.70
N VAL A 93 14.57 -0.60 5.69
CA VAL A 93 14.87 -0.36 7.11
C VAL A 93 16.21 -1.00 7.50
N GLU A 94 16.49 -2.22 7.04
CA GLU A 94 17.75 -2.93 7.31
C GLU A 94 18.99 -2.23 6.72
N ARG A 95 18.83 -1.37 5.71
CA ARG A 95 19.92 -0.59 5.09
C ARG A 95 20.06 0.82 5.68
N GLY A 96 19.10 1.24 6.51
CA GLY A 96 18.99 2.60 7.06
C GLY A 96 19.30 2.74 8.56
N THR A 97 19.78 1.67 9.21
CA THR A 97 20.31 1.63 10.59
C THR A 97 21.80 1.31 10.57
#